data_AF-A0A8I1RP89-F1
#
_entry.id   AF-A0A8I1RP89-F1
#
_cell.length_a   1.000
_cell.length_b   1.000
_cell.length_c   1.000
_cell.angle_alpha   90.00
_cell.angle_beta   90.00
_cell.angle_gamma   90.00
#
_symmetry.space_group_name_H-M   'P 1'
#
loop_
_entity.id
_entity.type
_entity.pdbx_description
1 polymer ?
#
loop_
_entity_poly.entity_id
_entity_poly.type
_entity_poly.pdbx_seq_one_letter_code
_entity_poly.pdbx_strand_id
1 'polypeptide(L)'
;MPAAGDRANAQVALTPGTHTVKITFIIAKPTLWWCNGLGEPFLYELTGQLVTDRTQNSCDARIGLRTIKIAQTPDANGESFTIELNGIPVFMKGANYIPSDSFLPRVTHAIYERVVRSAADTHMNMLRVWGGGVYEDDAFYDLCDEHGILVWQEFIFACVMYPGDTAFLDNVRHEAVDNVRRLRNHACIALWCGNNEIDTAWQDDVPGGGWGWKEKYTQDQCNQMWAAYKAIFYDILPQVVAEHDEGRFYWPSSPLAAWDGHSSVRHADLHMKKQSGDIHYWGVWWGKLPFSSYRDHIGRFMTEYGFQSFPEFRTIEAFAAPGDYNIDSEVMRAHQRSSIGNGTIATYMARDYVVPKNFREFLYVGQVLQAEGVRIAMEAHRAHRPYCMGSLFWQINDCWPVASWSSIDYYGRWKALQYFARKSFAPDLVTIWLDNDAVQVCVVRDRLDGGPVTLTLRVMDFNGLVQKTVPMSFLLPANTSRIAFTESAAELLAGTAPETAFLHANMTDDGGNLLAENLLYFRPVKDLMLPQAQPIVAVKDMGNTFTLALSSSTLAKNLEIDIEGIDGIFSDNYFDLLPGIPAIVRFTPTAPTSTAAIRAHLRLMHMALVR
;
A
#
# COMPACT_ATOMS: atom_id res chain seq x y z
N MET A 1 13.48 25.53 -26.30
CA MET A 1 13.02 24.78 -27.49
C MET A 1 13.82 23.47 -27.51
N PRO A 2 13.18 22.29 -27.42
CA PRO A 2 13.93 21.03 -27.48
C PRO A 2 14.57 20.89 -28.86
N ALA A 3 15.84 20.48 -28.91
CA ALA A 3 16.57 20.26 -30.15
C ALA A 3 15.88 19.15 -30.98
N ALA A 4 16.00 19.24 -32.31
CA ALA A 4 15.53 18.25 -33.26
C ALA A 4 15.86 16.83 -32.78
N GLY A 5 14.83 16.00 -32.64
CA GLY A 5 14.89 14.72 -31.93
C GLY A 5 16.09 13.87 -32.32
N ASP A 6 16.77 13.33 -31.32
CA ASP A 6 17.88 12.40 -31.49
C ASP A 6 17.40 11.24 -32.39
N ARG A 7 18.05 11.07 -33.55
CA ARG A 7 17.75 10.03 -34.52
C ARG A 7 18.98 9.19 -34.76
N ALA A 8 18.80 7.89 -34.84
CA ALA A 8 19.80 6.98 -35.38
C ALA A 8 19.16 6.10 -36.46
N ASN A 9 19.98 5.70 -37.43
CA ASN A 9 19.56 4.88 -38.54
C ASN A 9 20.65 3.84 -38.84
N ALA A 10 20.22 2.71 -39.40
CA ALA A 10 21.11 1.67 -39.90
C ALA A 10 20.51 1.10 -41.18
N GLN A 11 21.36 0.81 -42.16
CA GLN A 11 20.97 0.04 -43.34
C GLN A 11 21.18 -1.44 -43.05
N VAL A 12 20.19 -2.26 -43.38
CA VAL A 12 20.22 -3.71 -43.15
C VAL A 12 19.68 -4.46 -44.37
N ALA A 13 20.26 -5.61 -44.65
CA ALA A 13 19.75 -6.54 -45.65
C ALA A 13 18.86 -7.57 -44.96
N LEU A 14 17.57 -7.58 -45.28
CA LEU A 14 16.60 -8.52 -44.74
C LEU A 14 16.45 -9.72 -45.69
N THR A 15 16.51 -10.92 -45.14
CA THR A 15 16.16 -12.19 -45.81
C THR A 15 14.92 -12.81 -45.15
N PRO A 16 14.24 -13.78 -45.78
CA PRO A 16 13.11 -14.46 -45.12
C PRO A 16 13.52 -15.05 -43.76
N GLY A 17 12.79 -14.70 -42.70
CA GLY A 17 13.07 -15.11 -41.32
C GLY A 17 13.02 -13.94 -40.33
N THR A 18 13.37 -14.21 -39.06
CA THR A 18 13.43 -13.20 -37.99
C THR A 18 14.80 -12.53 -37.96
N HIS A 19 14.82 -11.20 -37.92
CA HIS A 19 16.04 -10.40 -37.81
C HIS A 19 15.99 -9.49 -36.59
N THR A 20 17.10 -9.40 -35.86
CA THR A 20 17.28 -8.44 -34.77
C THR A 20 18.30 -7.41 -35.19
N VAL A 21 17.89 -6.15 -35.26
CA VAL A 21 18.75 -5.02 -35.63
C VAL A 21 18.96 -4.14 -34.40
N LYS A 22 20.21 -3.99 -33.96
CA LYS A 22 20.57 -3.11 -32.86
C LYS A 22 21.01 -1.76 -33.40
N ILE A 23 20.28 -0.70 -33.05
CA ILE A 23 20.64 0.69 -33.35
C ILE A 23 20.92 1.37 -32.02
N THR A 24 22.09 2.01 -31.90
CA THR A 24 22.50 2.73 -30.69
C THR A 24 22.42 4.23 -30.95
N PHE A 25 21.83 4.97 -30.00
CA PHE A 25 21.85 6.42 -29.96
C PHE A 25 22.03 6.90 -28.52
N ILE A 26 22.34 8.18 -28.34
CA ILE A 26 22.61 8.79 -27.03
C ILE A 26 21.70 10.00 -26.87
N ILE A 27 20.94 10.04 -25.78
CA ILE A 27 20.21 11.24 -25.34
C ILE A 27 21.14 12.00 -24.39
N ALA A 28 21.66 13.15 -24.83
CA ALA A 28 22.52 13.97 -24.01
C ALA A 28 21.71 14.69 -22.93
N LYS A 29 22.15 14.60 -21.65
CA LYS A 29 21.46 15.20 -20.49
C LYS A 29 19.98 14.78 -20.40
N PRO A 30 19.69 13.48 -20.24
CA PRO A 30 18.33 12.99 -20.22
C PRO A 30 17.55 13.57 -19.03
N THR A 31 16.31 14.02 -19.27
CA THR A 31 15.29 14.09 -18.23
C THR A 31 14.99 12.67 -17.76
N LEU A 32 15.10 12.42 -16.46
CA LEU A 32 14.87 11.11 -15.87
C LEU A 32 13.41 10.92 -15.49
N TRP A 33 12.93 9.69 -15.54
CA TRP A 33 11.67 9.28 -14.94
C TRP A 33 11.85 9.13 -13.42
N TRP A 34 10.93 9.71 -12.66
CA TRP A 34 10.87 9.60 -11.20
C TRP A 34 9.54 9.02 -10.74
N CYS A 35 9.56 8.24 -9.65
CA CYS A 35 8.34 7.75 -9.04
C CYS A 35 7.60 8.87 -8.29
N ASN A 36 6.33 8.61 -7.98
CA ASN A 36 5.43 9.52 -7.30
C ASN A 36 6.04 10.08 -6.03
N GLY A 37 5.99 11.41 -5.89
CA GLY A 37 6.54 12.15 -4.75
C GLY A 37 8.02 12.51 -4.84
N LEU A 38 8.78 12.01 -5.82
CA LEU A 38 10.22 12.33 -5.99
C LEU A 38 10.55 13.18 -7.21
N GLY A 39 9.62 13.34 -8.15
CA GLY A 39 9.81 14.14 -9.34
C GLY A 39 8.75 13.87 -10.39
N GLU A 40 9.00 14.33 -11.62
CA GLU A 40 8.15 14.07 -12.77
C GLU A 40 8.39 12.64 -13.30
N PRO A 41 7.33 11.83 -13.52
CA PRO A 41 7.43 10.56 -14.24
C PRO A 41 7.58 10.80 -15.76
N PHE A 42 8.69 11.43 -16.16
CA PHE A 42 8.90 11.85 -17.55
C PHE A 42 9.04 10.65 -18.50
N LEU A 43 8.22 10.64 -19.56
CA LEU A 43 8.22 9.62 -20.61
C LEU A 43 8.61 10.23 -21.95
N TYR A 44 9.57 9.62 -22.65
CA TYR A 44 9.88 9.94 -24.04
C TYR A 44 9.00 9.11 -24.97
N GLU A 45 8.67 9.69 -26.12
CA GLU A 45 8.14 8.94 -27.26
C GLU A 45 9.28 8.49 -28.16
N LEU A 46 9.39 7.18 -28.37
CA LEU A 46 10.35 6.56 -29.27
C LEU A 46 9.62 5.93 -30.45
N THR A 47 9.86 6.44 -31.65
CA THR A 47 9.34 5.87 -32.89
C THR A 47 10.41 5.06 -33.62
N GLY A 48 10.21 3.75 -33.73
CA GLY A 48 10.98 2.88 -34.62
C GLY A 48 10.36 2.87 -36.02
N GLN A 49 11.18 3.00 -37.07
CA GLN A 49 10.71 2.96 -38.46
C GLN A 49 11.55 1.98 -39.28
N LEU A 50 10.86 1.10 -40.02
CA LEU A 50 11.44 0.26 -41.05
C LEU A 50 10.98 0.78 -42.41
N VAL A 51 11.92 1.28 -43.20
CA VAL A 51 11.66 1.81 -44.54
C VAL A 51 12.35 0.92 -45.57
N THR A 52 11.59 0.49 -46.56
CA THR A 52 12.06 -0.23 -47.76
C THR A 52 11.56 0.52 -49.01
N ASP A 53 12.05 0.15 -50.19
CA ASP A 53 11.60 0.76 -51.46
C ASP A 53 10.10 0.58 -51.74
N ARG A 54 9.43 -0.36 -51.05
CA ARG A 54 8.02 -0.73 -51.30
C ARG A 54 7.09 -0.50 -50.11
N THR A 55 7.62 -0.51 -48.90
CA THR A 55 6.85 -0.51 -47.66
C THR A 55 7.55 0.32 -46.60
N GLN A 56 6.76 1.08 -45.86
CA GLN A 56 7.16 1.71 -44.60
C GLN A 56 6.30 1.13 -43.48
N ASN A 57 6.94 0.74 -42.38
CA ASN A 57 6.26 0.32 -41.16
C ASN A 57 6.85 1.10 -39.97
N SER A 58 6.03 1.37 -38.95
CA SER A 58 6.46 2.08 -37.75
C SER A 58 5.82 1.49 -36.50
N CYS A 59 6.55 1.57 -35.39
CA CYS A 59 6.04 1.29 -34.07
C CYS A 59 6.46 2.41 -33.12
N ASP A 60 5.57 2.76 -32.19
CA ASP A 60 5.83 3.73 -31.15
C ASP A 60 5.95 3.02 -29.81
N ALA A 61 6.82 3.54 -28.94
CA ALA A 61 6.97 3.09 -27.57
C ALA A 61 7.15 4.32 -26.67
N ARG A 62 6.60 4.26 -25.46
CA ARG A 62 6.90 5.24 -24.41
C ARG A 62 7.97 4.67 -23.51
N ILE A 63 8.99 5.45 -23.19
CA ILE A 63 10.11 5.00 -22.35
C ILE A 63 10.41 6.02 -21.26
N GLY A 64 10.56 5.54 -20.02
CA GLY A 64 11.09 6.34 -18.91
C GLY A 64 12.57 6.02 -18.71
N LEU A 65 13.43 7.04 -18.79
CA LEU A 65 14.87 6.86 -18.55
C LEU A 65 15.14 6.92 -17.04
N ARG A 66 15.54 5.79 -16.46
CA ARG A 66 15.83 5.66 -15.03
C ARG A 66 16.75 4.48 -14.77
N THR A 67 17.46 4.51 -13.65
CA THR A 67 18.13 3.33 -13.10
C THR A 67 17.39 2.82 -11.87
N ILE A 68 17.25 1.50 -11.77
CA ILE A 68 16.72 0.82 -10.58
C ILE A 68 17.75 -0.22 -10.15
N LYS A 69 18.07 -0.25 -8.86
CA LYS A 69 18.94 -1.26 -8.26
C LYS A 69 18.31 -1.73 -6.95
N ILE A 70 18.25 -3.04 -6.75
CA ILE A 70 17.85 -3.63 -5.47
C ILE A 70 19.14 -3.94 -4.72
N ALA A 71 19.39 -3.23 -3.61
CA ALA A 71 20.58 -3.37 -2.81
C ALA A 71 20.35 -4.36 -1.65
N GLN A 72 21.15 -5.44 -1.65
CA GLN A 72 21.21 -6.46 -0.61
C GLN A 72 22.57 -6.43 0.09
N THR A 73 22.85 -5.31 0.76
CA THR A 73 24.15 -5.08 1.41
C THR A 73 24.14 -5.70 2.80
N PRO A 74 25.12 -6.56 3.15
CA PRO A 74 25.25 -7.09 4.50
C PRO A 74 25.46 -5.99 5.55
N ASP A 75 24.83 -6.14 6.70
CA ASP A 75 25.00 -5.31 7.88
C ASP A 75 24.80 -6.11 9.19
N ALA A 76 24.79 -5.42 10.33
CA ALA A 76 24.66 -6.04 11.65
C ALA A 76 23.33 -6.80 11.88
N ASN A 77 22.32 -6.60 11.03
CA ASN A 77 21.00 -7.22 11.14
C ASN A 77 20.68 -8.11 9.91
N GLY A 78 21.71 -8.61 9.22
CA GLY A 78 21.58 -9.49 8.05
C GLY A 78 21.92 -8.76 6.75
N GLU A 79 21.04 -8.78 5.74
CA GLU A 79 21.22 -8.08 4.47
C GLU A 79 20.09 -7.07 4.26
N SER A 80 20.39 -5.90 3.71
CA SER A 80 19.36 -4.92 3.36
C SER A 80 18.42 -5.46 2.27
N PHE A 81 17.27 -4.80 2.10
CA PHE A 81 16.46 -4.95 0.88
C PHE A 81 15.95 -3.56 0.53
N THR A 82 16.74 -2.85 -0.27
CA THR A 82 16.53 -1.42 -0.53
C THR A 82 16.43 -1.18 -2.02
N ILE A 83 15.40 -0.47 -2.46
CA ILE A 83 15.30 -0.05 -3.86
C ILE A 83 15.94 1.33 -4.02
N GLU A 84 16.95 1.40 -4.86
CA GLU A 84 17.61 2.62 -5.28
C GLU A 84 17.05 3.04 -6.66
N LEU A 85 16.43 4.22 -6.73
CA LEU A 85 15.95 4.84 -7.98
C LEU A 85 16.86 6.02 -8.33
N ASN A 86 17.46 6.00 -9.52
CA ASN A 86 18.38 7.04 -9.99
C ASN A 86 19.53 7.32 -9.01
N GLY A 87 20.00 6.27 -8.31
CA GLY A 87 21.06 6.35 -7.30
C GLY A 87 20.61 6.81 -5.91
N ILE A 88 19.32 7.00 -5.67
CA ILE A 88 18.77 7.44 -4.39
C ILE A 88 18.03 6.27 -3.73
N PRO A 89 18.33 5.90 -2.47
CA PRO A 89 17.54 4.94 -1.70
C PRO A 89 16.14 5.49 -1.41
N VAL A 90 15.10 4.80 -1.89
CA VAL A 90 13.71 5.22 -1.75
C VAL A 90 12.97 4.25 -0.84
N PHE A 91 12.27 4.77 0.16
CA PHE A 91 11.35 3.95 0.94
C PHE A 91 10.11 3.65 0.09
N MET A 92 9.82 2.37 -0.13
CA MET A 92 8.66 1.95 -0.93
C MET A 92 7.39 2.00 -0.09
N LYS A 93 6.39 2.71 -0.59
CA LYS A 93 5.09 2.94 0.04
C LYS A 93 4.03 2.45 -0.91
N GLY A 94 3.19 1.52 -0.46
CA GLY A 94 2.29 0.89 -1.39
C GLY A 94 1.40 -0.17 -0.81
N ALA A 95 0.93 -1.02 -1.71
CA ALA A 95 0.02 -2.10 -1.41
C ALA A 95 0.13 -3.21 -2.45
N ASN A 96 -0.47 -4.35 -2.12
CA ASN A 96 -0.64 -5.48 -3.02
C ASN A 96 -1.89 -5.28 -3.88
N TYR A 97 -1.72 -5.45 -5.18
CA TYR A 97 -2.75 -5.36 -6.20
C TYR A 97 -3.18 -6.77 -6.63
N ILE A 98 -4.50 -6.97 -6.69
CA ILE A 98 -5.13 -8.19 -7.21
C ILE A 98 -5.97 -7.85 -8.45
N PRO A 99 -6.47 -8.83 -9.23
CA PRO A 99 -7.37 -8.53 -10.34
C PRO A 99 -8.57 -7.68 -9.91
N SER A 100 -8.93 -6.68 -10.71
CA SER A 100 -10.02 -5.75 -10.38
C SER A 100 -11.43 -6.30 -10.66
N ASP A 101 -11.54 -7.47 -11.28
CA ASP A 101 -12.81 -8.19 -11.46
C ASP A 101 -12.54 -9.70 -11.54
N SER A 102 -13.50 -10.51 -11.08
CA SER A 102 -13.48 -11.96 -11.29
C SER A 102 -13.64 -12.34 -12.78
N PHE A 103 -14.18 -11.43 -13.60
CA PHE A 103 -14.36 -11.53 -15.03
C PHE A 103 -13.50 -10.50 -15.76
N LEU A 104 -12.23 -10.82 -15.95
CA LEU A 104 -11.18 -9.92 -16.48
C LEU A 104 -11.59 -9.07 -17.70
N PRO A 105 -12.30 -9.60 -18.73
CA PRO A 105 -12.70 -8.79 -19.89
C PRO A 105 -13.66 -7.63 -19.59
N ARG A 106 -14.19 -7.52 -18.36
CA ARG A 106 -15.03 -6.39 -17.91
C ARG A 106 -14.22 -5.25 -17.32
N VAL A 107 -12.94 -5.46 -17.02
CA VAL A 107 -12.07 -4.44 -16.46
C VAL A 107 -11.77 -3.42 -17.57
N THR A 108 -12.25 -2.20 -17.38
CA THR A 108 -12.06 -1.10 -18.33
C THR A 108 -10.86 -0.25 -17.92
N HIS A 109 -10.33 0.54 -18.85
CA HIS A 109 -9.31 1.55 -18.56
C HIS A 109 -9.66 2.42 -17.35
N ALA A 110 -10.92 2.84 -17.21
CA ALA A 110 -11.37 3.66 -16.09
C ALA A 110 -11.32 2.95 -14.73
N ILE A 111 -11.40 1.61 -14.70
CA ILE A 111 -11.25 0.82 -13.48
C ILE A 111 -9.77 0.77 -13.08
N TYR A 112 -8.87 0.50 -14.03
CA TYR A 112 -7.43 0.57 -13.78
C TYR A 112 -7.00 1.96 -13.32
N GLU A 113 -7.41 3.00 -14.05
CA GLU A 113 -7.10 4.40 -13.73
C GLU A 113 -7.54 4.73 -12.31
N ARG A 114 -8.74 4.31 -11.89
CA ARG A 114 -9.23 4.55 -10.53
C ARG A 114 -8.30 3.97 -9.47
N VAL A 115 -7.82 2.74 -9.64
CA VAL A 115 -6.95 2.08 -8.64
C VAL A 115 -5.56 2.73 -8.64
N VAL A 116 -4.92 2.89 -9.80
CA VAL A 116 -3.57 3.47 -9.92
C VAL A 116 -3.55 4.92 -9.45
N ARG A 117 -4.55 5.73 -9.88
CA ARG A 117 -4.69 7.10 -9.40
C ARG A 117 -4.97 7.16 -7.91
N SER A 118 -5.74 6.23 -7.35
CA SER A 118 -5.96 6.18 -5.89
C SER A 118 -4.66 5.87 -5.13
N ALA A 119 -3.81 5.00 -5.66
CA ALA A 119 -2.46 4.78 -5.12
C ALA A 119 -1.64 6.09 -5.17
N ALA A 120 -1.61 6.77 -6.31
CA ALA A 120 -0.87 8.02 -6.48
C ALA A 120 -1.38 9.15 -5.56
N ASP A 121 -2.70 9.32 -5.48
CA ASP A 121 -3.40 10.32 -4.64
C ASP A 121 -3.25 10.04 -3.13
N THR A 122 -2.66 8.90 -2.75
CA THR A 122 -2.33 8.52 -1.36
C THR A 122 -0.82 8.38 -1.13
N HIS A 123 -0.02 8.99 -2.00
CA HIS A 123 1.45 9.05 -1.91
C HIS A 123 2.15 7.68 -1.97
N MET A 124 1.46 6.66 -2.48
CA MET A 124 2.11 5.41 -2.84
C MET A 124 3.04 5.64 -4.02
N ASN A 125 4.13 4.89 -4.06
CA ASN A 125 5.12 4.89 -5.15
C ASN A 125 5.41 3.48 -5.65
N MET A 126 4.73 2.45 -5.13
CA MET A 126 4.86 1.07 -5.58
C MET A 126 3.54 0.30 -5.43
N LEU A 127 3.25 -0.59 -6.39
CA LEU A 127 2.25 -1.66 -6.28
C LEU A 127 2.91 -3.01 -6.54
N ARG A 128 2.51 -4.04 -5.79
CA ARG A 128 2.90 -5.44 -6.06
C ARG A 128 1.77 -6.15 -6.79
N VAL A 129 2.00 -6.55 -8.03
CA VAL A 129 1.06 -7.36 -8.82
C VAL A 129 1.21 -8.81 -8.38
N TRP A 130 0.31 -9.25 -7.49
CA TRP A 130 0.41 -10.53 -6.79
C TRP A 130 0.21 -11.75 -7.71
N GLY A 131 0.99 -12.80 -7.46
CA GLY A 131 1.17 -13.95 -8.34
C GLY A 131 0.00 -14.93 -8.47
N GLY A 132 -1.10 -14.79 -7.74
CA GLY A 132 -2.30 -15.60 -8.03
C GLY A 132 -3.36 -14.86 -8.85
N GLY A 133 -3.00 -13.69 -9.41
CA GLY A 133 -3.81 -12.90 -10.31
C GLY A 133 -3.53 -13.21 -11.78
N VAL A 134 -3.24 -12.17 -12.56
CA VAL A 134 -2.79 -12.23 -13.95
C VAL A 134 -1.69 -11.20 -14.19
N TYR A 135 -0.88 -11.38 -15.24
CA TYR A 135 -0.19 -10.23 -15.82
C TYR A 135 -1.28 -9.31 -16.38
N GLU A 136 -1.28 -8.06 -15.96
CA GLU A 136 -2.39 -7.16 -16.30
C GLU A 136 -2.36 -6.73 -17.77
N ASP A 137 -3.44 -6.07 -18.18
CA ASP A 137 -3.52 -5.36 -19.44
C ASP A 137 -2.45 -4.25 -19.53
N ASP A 138 -1.96 -3.96 -20.74
CA ASP A 138 -0.94 -2.92 -20.97
C ASP A 138 -1.38 -1.55 -20.39
N ALA A 139 -2.69 -1.26 -20.40
CA ALA A 139 -3.26 -0.05 -19.80
C ALA A 139 -2.89 0.13 -18.32
N PHE A 140 -2.80 -0.94 -17.53
CA PHE A 140 -2.40 -0.85 -16.12
C PHE A 140 -0.96 -0.34 -15.98
N TYR A 141 -0.05 -0.88 -16.78
CA TYR A 141 1.37 -0.52 -16.74
C TYR A 141 1.62 0.87 -17.34
N ASP A 142 0.87 1.23 -18.38
CA ASP A 142 0.83 2.59 -18.93
C ASP A 142 0.42 3.62 -17.88
N LEU A 143 -0.64 3.34 -17.11
CA LEU A 143 -1.06 4.21 -16.00
C LEU A 143 -0.01 4.26 -14.88
N CYS A 144 0.66 3.14 -14.58
CA CYS A 144 1.74 3.13 -13.60
C CYS A 144 2.95 3.96 -14.05
N ASP A 145 3.30 3.89 -15.33
CA ASP A 145 4.33 4.73 -15.95
C ASP A 145 3.99 6.22 -15.83
N GLU A 146 2.76 6.59 -16.16
CA GLU A 146 2.27 7.99 -16.14
C GLU A 146 2.14 8.56 -14.73
N HIS A 147 1.74 7.74 -13.75
CA HIS A 147 1.54 8.16 -12.37
C HIS A 147 2.77 7.98 -11.47
N GLY A 148 3.88 7.46 -12.01
CA GLY A 148 5.10 7.27 -11.25
C GLY A 148 4.99 6.13 -10.22
N ILE A 149 4.22 5.09 -10.49
CA ILE A 149 4.02 3.96 -9.57
C ILE A 149 4.92 2.80 -10.00
N LEU A 150 5.95 2.48 -9.22
CA LEU A 150 6.78 1.30 -9.49
C LEU A 150 5.97 0.00 -9.33
N VAL A 151 6.36 -1.03 -10.07
CA VAL A 151 5.68 -2.33 -10.07
C VAL A 151 6.65 -3.42 -9.64
N TRP A 152 6.32 -4.10 -8.55
CA TRP A 152 6.86 -5.42 -8.22
C TRP A 152 6.00 -6.44 -8.95
N GLN A 153 6.52 -7.04 -10.03
CA GLN A 153 5.77 -7.94 -10.89
C GLN A 153 6.04 -9.39 -10.49
N GLU A 154 5.03 -10.12 -10.04
CA GLU A 154 5.15 -11.56 -9.85
C GLU A 154 4.82 -12.33 -11.13
N PHE A 155 5.48 -13.46 -11.36
CA PHE A 155 4.93 -14.48 -12.26
C PHE A 155 3.71 -15.12 -11.60
N ILE A 156 2.82 -15.70 -12.41
CA ILE A 156 1.48 -16.09 -11.96
C ILE A 156 1.48 -17.47 -11.26
N PHE A 157 2.21 -17.53 -10.14
CA PHE A 157 2.29 -18.66 -9.23
C PHE A 157 2.04 -18.22 -7.78
N ALA A 158 1.18 -18.91 -7.05
CA ALA A 158 0.87 -18.57 -5.66
C ALA A 158 0.46 -19.76 -4.79
N CYS A 159 1.02 -19.82 -3.58
CA CYS A 159 0.58 -20.63 -2.43
C CYS A 159 0.52 -22.16 -2.62
N VAL A 160 0.91 -22.68 -3.79
CA VAL A 160 0.88 -24.12 -4.09
C VAL A 160 2.11 -24.62 -4.83
N MET A 161 2.42 -25.92 -4.67
CA MET A 161 3.43 -26.59 -5.48
C MET A 161 2.86 -26.86 -6.89
N TYR A 162 3.67 -26.67 -7.92
CA TYR A 162 3.29 -26.83 -9.33
C TYR A 162 3.93 -28.07 -9.96
N PRO A 163 3.36 -28.60 -11.07
CA PRO A 163 3.94 -29.72 -11.82
C PRO A 163 5.35 -29.43 -12.34
N GLY A 164 6.14 -30.49 -12.54
CA GLY A 164 7.52 -30.40 -13.06
C GLY A 164 7.76 -31.25 -14.31
N ASP A 165 6.71 -31.72 -14.98
CA ASP A 165 6.85 -32.42 -16.25
C ASP A 165 7.25 -31.46 -17.38
N THR A 166 7.90 -31.99 -18.42
CA THR A 166 8.46 -31.19 -19.52
C THR A 166 7.42 -30.30 -20.20
N ALA A 167 6.19 -30.79 -20.41
CA ALA A 167 5.16 -30.00 -21.08
C ALA A 167 4.75 -28.79 -20.23
N PHE A 168 4.64 -28.95 -18.91
CA PHE A 168 4.39 -27.85 -18.01
C PHE A 168 5.55 -26.85 -17.99
N LEU A 169 6.79 -27.32 -17.83
CA LEU A 169 7.97 -26.46 -17.77
C LEU A 169 8.20 -25.67 -19.08
N ASP A 170 7.99 -26.28 -20.23
CA ASP A 170 8.06 -25.61 -21.54
C ASP A 170 6.97 -24.54 -21.66
N ASN A 171 5.75 -24.82 -21.17
CA ASN A 171 4.67 -23.84 -21.16
C ASN A 171 4.99 -22.63 -20.27
N VAL A 172 5.55 -22.86 -19.07
CA VAL A 172 6.01 -21.79 -18.17
C VAL A 172 7.06 -20.92 -18.85
N ARG A 173 8.03 -21.53 -19.54
CA ARG A 173 9.04 -20.77 -20.28
C ARG A 173 8.42 -19.90 -21.36
N HIS A 174 7.48 -20.44 -22.15
CA HIS A 174 6.80 -19.66 -23.19
C HIS A 174 6.01 -18.48 -22.61
N GLU A 175 5.22 -18.71 -21.56
CA GLU A 175 4.47 -17.65 -20.87
C GLU A 175 5.39 -16.54 -20.34
N ALA A 176 6.48 -16.93 -19.68
CA ALA A 176 7.46 -16.01 -19.15
C ALA A 176 8.12 -15.18 -20.26
N VAL A 177 8.50 -15.82 -21.37
CA VAL A 177 9.12 -15.13 -22.52
C VAL A 177 8.19 -14.07 -23.10
N ASP A 178 6.91 -14.42 -23.28
CA ASP A 178 5.91 -13.50 -23.85
C ASP A 178 5.69 -12.28 -22.94
N ASN A 179 5.48 -12.50 -21.64
CA ASN A 179 5.17 -11.42 -20.70
C ASN A 179 6.39 -10.57 -20.35
N VAL A 180 7.58 -11.15 -20.22
CA VAL A 180 8.80 -10.35 -20.02
C VAL A 180 9.06 -9.45 -21.22
N ARG A 181 8.89 -9.97 -22.45
CA ARG A 181 9.05 -9.15 -23.67
C ARG A 181 8.00 -8.06 -23.81
N ARG A 182 6.75 -8.35 -23.44
CA ARG A 182 5.64 -7.39 -23.46
C ARG A 182 5.90 -6.25 -22.47
N LEU A 183 6.29 -6.57 -21.24
CA LEU A 183 6.33 -5.61 -20.14
C LEU A 183 7.66 -4.87 -19.96
N ARG A 184 8.77 -5.38 -20.52
CA ARG A 184 10.12 -4.84 -20.24
C ARG A 184 10.34 -3.37 -20.59
N ASN A 185 9.56 -2.78 -21.50
CA ASN A 185 9.73 -1.38 -21.89
C ASN A 185 9.09 -0.40 -20.91
N HIS A 186 8.21 -0.86 -20.02
CA HIS A 186 7.59 0.00 -19.02
C HIS A 186 8.62 0.48 -18.00
N ALA A 187 8.59 1.79 -17.75
CA ALA A 187 9.46 2.44 -16.79
C ALA A 187 9.19 1.94 -15.37
N CYS A 188 7.92 1.62 -15.07
CA CYS A 188 7.40 1.26 -13.78
C CYS A 188 7.90 -0.10 -13.27
N ILE A 189 8.16 -1.07 -14.15
CA ILE A 189 8.60 -2.41 -13.74
C ILE A 189 9.92 -2.28 -12.94
N ALA A 190 9.90 -2.58 -11.65
CA ALA A 190 11.05 -2.43 -10.78
C ALA A 190 11.84 -3.74 -10.68
N LEU A 191 11.13 -4.85 -10.52
CA LEU A 191 11.69 -6.19 -10.40
C LEU A 191 10.68 -7.25 -10.84
N TRP A 192 11.19 -8.45 -11.11
CA TRP A 192 10.42 -9.67 -11.30
C TRP A 192 10.52 -10.57 -10.07
N CYS A 193 9.42 -11.19 -9.67
CA CYS A 193 9.37 -12.13 -8.56
C CYS A 193 8.76 -13.45 -9.01
N GLY A 194 9.36 -14.59 -8.65
CA GLY A 194 8.97 -15.90 -9.16
C GLY A 194 7.59 -16.36 -8.70
N ASN A 195 7.23 -16.14 -7.44
CA ASN A 195 5.94 -16.56 -6.89
C ASN A 195 5.58 -15.86 -5.57
N ASN A 196 4.32 -16.05 -5.18
CA ASN A 196 3.82 -15.74 -3.84
C ASN A 196 3.87 -16.97 -2.92
N GLU A 197 4.61 -16.86 -1.82
CA GLU A 197 4.60 -17.72 -0.63
C GLU A 197 4.90 -19.21 -0.83
N ILE A 198 5.30 -19.68 -2.02
CA ILE A 198 5.52 -21.12 -2.22
C ILE A 198 6.74 -21.59 -1.42
N ASP A 199 7.81 -20.79 -1.38
CA ASP A 199 8.98 -21.09 -0.54
C ASP A 199 8.61 -21.16 0.94
N THR A 200 7.96 -20.13 1.47
CA THR A 200 7.60 -20.09 2.90
C THR A 200 6.56 -21.14 3.27
N ALA A 201 5.71 -21.58 2.34
CA ALA A 201 4.76 -22.65 2.56
C ALA A 201 5.42 -24.03 2.62
N TRP A 202 6.55 -24.21 1.92
CA TRP A 202 7.26 -25.48 1.79
C TRP A 202 8.43 -25.61 2.77
N GLN A 203 9.37 -24.65 2.77
CA GLN A 203 10.62 -24.63 3.55
C GLN A 203 11.31 -26.01 3.55
N ASP A 204 11.80 -26.44 2.39
CA ASP A 204 12.23 -27.82 2.11
C ASP A 204 13.15 -28.41 3.19
N ASP A 205 14.09 -27.61 3.68
CA ASP A 205 15.16 -28.02 4.60
C ASP A 205 14.90 -27.69 6.08
N VAL A 206 13.72 -27.14 6.42
CA VAL A 206 13.34 -26.79 7.79
C VAL A 206 12.39 -27.85 8.37
N PRO A 207 12.84 -28.71 9.32
CA PRO A 207 11.98 -29.70 9.96
C PRO A 207 10.80 -29.04 10.68
N GLY A 208 9.57 -29.44 10.35
CA GLY A 208 8.34 -28.83 10.88
C GLY A 208 8.09 -27.39 10.40
N GLY A 209 8.93 -26.87 9.49
CA GLY A 209 8.76 -25.57 8.86
C GLY A 209 7.68 -25.57 7.76
N GLY A 210 7.26 -24.37 7.38
CA GLY A 210 6.20 -24.14 6.40
C GLY A 210 4.79 -24.43 6.93
N TRP A 211 3.85 -24.69 6.03
CA TRP A 211 2.42 -24.83 6.38
C TRP A 211 2.02 -26.27 6.79
N GLY A 212 3.00 -27.11 7.13
CA GLY A 212 2.81 -28.48 7.66
C GLY A 212 2.31 -29.51 6.64
N TRP A 213 1.86 -29.11 5.46
CA TRP A 213 1.33 -30.03 4.45
C TRP A 213 2.35 -30.96 3.78
N LYS A 214 3.67 -30.65 3.83
CA LYS A 214 4.72 -31.57 3.34
C LYS A 214 4.72 -32.91 4.08
N GLU A 215 4.24 -32.92 5.33
CA GLU A 215 4.10 -34.14 6.17
C GLU A 215 3.06 -35.13 5.63
N LYS A 216 2.22 -34.71 4.68
CA LYS A 216 1.21 -35.57 4.04
C LYS A 216 1.77 -36.40 2.88
N TYR A 217 3.03 -36.17 2.51
CA TYR A 217 3.67 -36.78 1.34
C TYR A 217 4.85 -37.67 1.73
N THR A 218 5.19 -38.62 0.87
CA THR A 218 6.43 -39.40 1.03
C THR A 218 7.65 -38.54 0.71
N GLN A 219 8.82 -38.93 1.21
CA GLN A 219 10.06 -38.21 0.91
C GLN A 219 10.33 -38.11 -0.60
N ASP A 220 10.03 -39.16 -1.37
CA ASP A 220 10.19 -39.15 -2.83
C ASP A 220 9.27 -38.14 -3.50
N GLN A 221 8.02 -38.01 -3.03
CA GLN A 221 7.08 -37.00 -3.53
C GLN A 221 7.57 -35.59 -3.16
N CYS A 222 8.06 -35.38 -1.94
CA CYS A 222 8.66 -34.12 -1.52
C CYS A 222 9.85 -33.72 -2.42
N ASN A 223 10.75 -34.67 -2.68
CA ASN A 223 11.91 -34.45 -3.55
C ASN A 223 11.50 -34.09 -4.99
N GLN A 224 10.44 -34.73 -5.52
CA GLN A 224 9.91 -34.43 -6.85
C GLN A 224 9.28 -33.03 -6.92
N MET A 225 8.44 -32.67 -5.94
CA MET A 225 7.83 -31.35 -5.86
C MET A 225 8.87 -30.25 -5.71
N TRP A 226 9.91 -30.48 -4.90
CA TRP A 226 10.99 -29.51 -4.74
C TRP A 226 11.88 -29.41 -5.99
N ALA A 227 12.12 -30.51 -6.71
CA ALA A 227 12.80 -30.47 -8.00
C ALA A 227 12.03 -29.62 -9.01
N ALA A 228 10.69 -29.75 -9.07
CA ALA A 228 9.83 -28.92 -9.91
C ALA A 228 9.92 -27.43 -9.51
N TYR A 229 9.85 -27.14 -8.21
CA TYR A 229 10.00 -25.79 -7.68
C TYR A 229 11.32 -25.15 -8.15
N LYS A 230 12.46 -25.83 -7.97
CA LYS A 230 13.77 -25.31 -8.40
C LYS A 230 13.82 -25.09 -9.91
N ALA A 231 13.32 -26.04 -10.70
CA ALA A 231 13.30 -25.92 -12.15
C ALA A 231 12.54 -24.66 -12.62
N ILE A 232 11.42 -24.33 -11.98
CA ILE A 232 10.66 -23.12 -12.32
C ILE A 232 11.37 -21.87 -11.79
N PHE A 233 11.59 -21.79 -10.48
CA PHE A 233 11.89 -20.53 -9.81
C PHE A 233 13.39 -20.22 -9.67
N TYR A 234 14.28 -21.21 -9.77
CA TYR A 234 15.73 -21.02 -9.73
C TYR A 234 16.38 -21.15 -11.11
N ASP A 235 15.74 -21.85 -12.04
CA ASP A 235 16.29 -22.06 -13.38
C ASP A 235 15.51 -21.29 -14.47
N ILE A 236 14.27 -21.66 -14.79
CA ILE A 236 13.55 -21.15 -15.98
C ILE A 236 13.30 -19.64 -15.88
N LEU A 237 12.64 -19.18 -14.82
CA LEU A 237 12.22 -17.78 -14.70
C LEU A 237 13.40 -16.79 -14.64
N PRO A 238 14.44 -16.98 -13.79
CA PRO A 238 15.58 -16.07 -13.79
C PRO A 238 16.34 -16.06 -15.12
N GLN A 239 16.45 -17.21 -15.81
CA GLN A 239 17.07 -17.27 -17.13
C GLN A 239 16.28 -16.47 -18.16
N VAL A 240 14.94 -16.58 -18.18
CA VAL A 240 14.10 -15.80 -19.09
C VAL A 240 14.25 -14.30 -18.82
N VAL A 241 14.27 -13.88 -17.56
CA VAL A 241 14.51 -12.47 -17.20
C VAL A 241 15.90 -12.02 -17.69
N ALA A 242 16.95 -12.80 -17.45
CA ALA A 242 18.31 -12.48 -17.90
C ALA A 242 18.41 -12.39 -19.44
N GLU A 243 17.72 -13.26 -20.17
CA GLU A 243 17.73 -13.30 -21.64
C GLU A 243 16.90 -12.18 -22.28
N HIS A 244 15.85 -11.69 -21.62
CA HIS A 244 14.85 -10.81 -22.24
C HIS A 244 14.68 -9.45 -21.58
N ASP A 245 15.18 -9.24 -20.37
CA ASP A 245 15.11 -7.99 -19.64
C ASP A 245 16.42 -7.76 -18.85
N GLU A 246 17.52 -7.83 -19.61
CA GLU A 246 18.90 -7.81 -19.11
C GLU A 246 19.10 -6.70 -18.06
N GLY A 247 19.58 -7.09 -16.88
CA GLY A 247 19.87 -6.18 -15.77
C GLY A 247 18.69 -5.88 -14.84
N ARG A 248 17.46 -6.31 -15.13
CA ARG A 248 16.36 -6.24 -14.16
C ARG A 248 16.58 -7.27 -13.05
N PHE A 249 16.28 -6.89 -11.82
CA PHE A 249 16.40 -7.77 -10.66
C PHE A 249 15.31 -8.85 -10.68
N TYR A 250 15.69 -10.07 -10.29
CA TYR A 250 14.78 -11.20 -10.10
C TYR A 250 14.85 -11.70 -8.65
N TRP A 251 13.69 -12.03 -8.09
CA TRP A 251 13.52 -12.55 -6.74
C TRP A 251 12.76 -13.89 -6.78
N PRO A 252 13.26 -15.02 -6.27
CA PRO A 252 12.61 -16.31 -6.56
C PRO A 252 11.23 -16.51 -5.93
N SER A 253 10.97 -15.92 -4.77
CA SER A 253 9.73 -16.05 -4.02
C SER A 253 9.59 -14.87 -3.05
N SER A 254 8.37 -14.41 -2.82
CA SER A 254 8.03 -13.43 -1.80
C SER A 254 7.14 -14.11 -0.74
N PRO A 255 7.56 -14.24 0.53
CA PRO A 255 8.79 -13.71 1.12
C PRO A 255 10.01 -14.64 0.96
N LEU A 256 11.21 -14.05 1.00
CA LEU A 256 12.51 -14.73 1.13
C LEU A 256 13.48 -13.89 1.96
N ALA A 257 14.46 -14.53 2.62
CA ALA A 257 15.47 -13.81 3.40
C ALA A 257 16.76 -13.52 2.65
N ALA A 258 17.16 -14.40 1.71
CA ALA A 258 18.29 -14.19 0.79
C ALA A 258 18.24 -15.17 -0.37
N TRP A 259 18.91 -14.82 -1.46
CA TRP A 259 19.16 -15.69 -2.60
C TRP A 259 20.54 -15.38 -3.19
N ASP A 260 21.30 -16.42 -3.55
CA ASP A 260 22.65 -16.29 -4.12
C ASP A 260 22.68 -15.95 -5.62
N GLY A 261 21.51 -15.83 -6.26
CA GLY A 261 21.38 -15.66 -7.70
C GLY A 261 21.43 -16.97 -8.50
N HIS A 262 21.51 -18.10 -7.80
CA HIS A 262 21.62 -19.44 -8.36
C HIS A 262 20.68 -20.40 -7.62
N SER A 263 21.22 -21.30 -6.79
CA SER A 263 20.48 -22.42 -6.22
C SER A 263 20.28 -22.36 -4.71
N SER A 264 20.93 -21.42 -4.01
CA SER A 264 20.89 -21.33 -2.56
C SER A 264 20.01 -20.17 -2.13
N VAL A 265 18.99 -20.49 -1.32
CA VAL A 265 18.15 -19.51 -0.66
C VAL A 265 18.30 -19.62 0.85
N ARG A 266 17.89 -18.55 1.52
CA ARG A 266 17.57 -18.57 2.94
C ARG A 266 16.09 -18.27 3.09
N HIS A 267 15.35 -19.21 3.66
CA HIS A 267 13.92 -19.07 3.90
C HIS A 267 13.60 -17.87 4.80
N ALA A 268 12.47 -17.22 4.56
CA ALA A 268 11.90 -16.28 5.51
C ALA A 268 11.49 -17.02 6.80
N ASP A 269 11.73 -16.38 7.95
CA ASP A 269 11.45 -16.87 9.30
C ASP A 269 10.47 -15.89 9.95
N LEU A 270 9.19 -16.25 9.86
CA LEU A 270 8.08 -15.42 10.29
C LEU A 270 7.98 -15.28 11.82
N HIS A 271 8.81 -16.00 12.59
CA HIS A 271 8.87 -15.90 14.04
C HIS A 271 9.93 -14.91 14.53
N MET A 272 10.85 -14.50 13.66
CA MET A 272 11.89 -13.56 14.00
C MET A 272 11.37 -12.12 14.01
N LYS A 273 11.73 -11.38 15.06
CA LYS A 273 11.42 -9.94 15.16
C LYS A 273 12.12 -9.10 14.10
N LYS A 274 13.28 -9.56 13.64
CA LYS A 274 14.14 -8.90 12.66
C LYS A 274 14.75 -9.95 11.73
N GLN A 275 14.67 -9.72 10.43
CA GLN A 275 15.23 -10.61 9.41
C GLN A 275 15.71 -9.84 8.19
N SER A 276 16.54 -10.48 7.35
CA SER A 276 16.92 -10.05 5.99
C SER A 276 15.79 -10.23 4.98
N GLY A 277 15.93 -9.63 3.80
CA GLY A 277 14.99 -9.80 2.69
C GLY A 277 13.60 -9.20 2.96
N ASP A 278 12.59 -9.76 2.33
CA ASP A 278 11.20 -9.32 2.41
C ASP A 278 10.35 -10.25 3.29
N ILE A 279 9.29 -9.70 3.90
CA ILE A 279 8.48 -10.40 4.91
C ILE A 279 6.98 -10.24 4.65
N HIS A 280 6.26 -11.36 4.82
CA HIS A 280 4.80 -11.39 4.96
C HIS A 280 4.42 -11.58 6.43
N TYR A 281 4.10 -10.49 7.13
CA TYR A 281 3.81 -10.56 8.56
C TYR A 281 2.30 -10.70 8.84
N TRP A 282 1.91 -11.95 8.97
CA TRP A 282 0.54 -12.38 9.19
C TRP A 282 0.19 -12.70 10.65
N GLY A 283 1.10 -12.37 11.59
CA GLY A 283 0.91 -12.61 13.03
C GLY A 283 -0.29 -11.89 13.64
N VAL A 284 -0.68 -10.72 13.09
CA VAL A 284 -1.88 -10.00 13.55
C VAL A 284 -3.15 -10.70 13.12
N TRP A 285 -3.42 -10.86 11.82
CA TRP A 285 -4.69 -11.45 11.38
C TRP A 285 -4.78 -12.95 11.69
N TRP A 286 -3.88 -13.76 11.14
CA TRP A 286 -3.90 -15.22 11.29
C TRP A 286 -3.45 -15.66 12.68
N GLY A 287 -2.39 -15.03 13.22
CA GLY A 287 -1.87 -15.32 14.56
C GLY A 287 -2.65 -14.66 15.71
N LYS A 288 -3.62 -13.80 15.41
CA LYS A 288 -4.46 -13.06 16.37
C LYS A 288 -3.69 -12.19 17.38
N LEU A 289 -2.44 -11.83 17.07
CA LEU A 289 -1.61 -10.93 17.88
C LEU A 289 -2.12 -9.48 17.83
N PRO A 290 -2.02 -8.70 18.92
CA PRO A 290 -2.47 -7.30 18.92
C PRO A 290 -1.77 -6.47 17.84
N PHE A 291 -2.41 -5.38 17.39
CA PHE A 291 -1.82 -4.48 16.39
C PHE A 291 -0.48 -3.90 16.82
N SER A 292 -0.24 -3.75 18.12
CA SER A 292 1.06 -3.33 18.65
C SER A 292 2.22 -4.23 18.21
N SER A 293 1.96 -5.52 17.91
CA SER A 293 2.99 -6.45 17.45
C SER A 293 3.64 -6.08 16.11
N TYR A 294 2.99 -5.23 15.29
CA TYR A 294 3.59 -4.65 14.08
C TYR A 294 4.81 -3.76 14.39
N ARG A 295 4.94 -3.24 15.62
CA ARG A 295 6.14 -2.49 16.04
C ARG A 295 7.30 -3.38 16.46
N ASP A 296 7.02 -4.65 16.74
CA ASP A 296 8.01 -5.63 17.20
C ASP A 296 8.59 -6.48 16.06
N HIS A 297 7.77 -6.79 15.04
CA HIS A 297 8.12 -7.69 13.94
C HIS A 297 8.23 -6.88 12.66
N ILE A 298 9.45 -6.41 12.40
CA ILE A 298 9.76 -5.53 11.26
C ILE A 298 10.85 -6.22 10.43
N GLY A 299 10.58 -6.44 9.15
CA GLY A 299 11.55 -6.91 8.17
C GLY A 299 12.32 -5.76 7.51
N ARG A 300 13.29 -6.09 6.64
CA ARG A 300 13.97 -5.07 5.82
C ARG A 300 13.03 -4.46 4.79
N PHE A 301 12.06 -5.25 4.34
CA PHE A 301 11.00 -4.82 3.46
C PHE A 301 9.73 -5.61 3.80
N MET A 302 8.61 -4.93 4.04
CA MET A 302 7.35 -5.58 4.37
C MET A 302 6.51 -5.68 3.10
N THR A 303 6.45 -6.86 2.49
CA THR A 303 5.75 -7.15 1.22
C THR A 303 4.29 -7.52 1.43
N GLU A 304 3.93 -8.08 2.59
CA GLU A 304 2.53 -8.24 3.00
C GLU A 304 2.32 -8.07 4.51
N TYR A 305 1.19 -7.47 4.83
CA TYR A 305 0.56 -7.42 6.15
C TYR A 305 -0.82 -6.79 5.99
N GLY A 306 -1.81 -7.19 6.76
CA GLY A 306 -3.14 -6.58 6.64
C GLY A 306 -4.13 -6.97 7.72
N PHE A 307 -5.27 -6.29 7.70
CA PHE A 307 -6.45 -6.61 8.50
C PHE A 307 -7.73 -6.49 7.65
N GLN A 308 -8.76 -7.30 7.89
CA GLN A 308 -10.01 -7.20 7.11
C GLN A 308 -10.97 -6.14 7.65
N SER A 309 -11.79 -5.61 6.75
CA SER A 309 -13.04 -4.92 7.07
C SER A 309 -14.12 -5.31 6.06
N PHE A 310 -15.37 -5.08 6.44
CA PHE A 310 -16.47 -5.07 5.47
C PHE A 310 -16.39 -3.79 4.60
N PRO A 311 -16.92 -3.82 3.37
CA PRO A 311 -17.05 -2.62 2.55
C PRO A 311 -18.13 -1.69 3.12
N GLU A 312 -18.25 -0.48 2.56
CA GLU A 312 -19.25 0.48 3.04
C GLU A 312 -20.69 0.00 2.73
N PHE A 313 -21.67 0.61 3.40
CA PHE A 313 -23.05 0.13 3.37
C PHE A 313 -23.64 0.08 1.95
N ARG A 314 -23.33 1.04 1.08
CA ARG A 314 -23.84 1.02 -0.31
C ARG A 314 -23.31 -0.15 -1.14
N THR A 315 -22.15 -0.69 -0.77
CA THR A 315 -21.60 -1.89 -1.43
C THR A 315 -22.30 -3.14 -0.92
N ILE A 316 -22.66 -3.16 0.37
CA ILE A 316 -23.52 -4.21 0.94
C ILE A 316 -24.88 -4.25 0.24
N GLU A 317 -25.53 -3.10 0.04
CA GLU A 317 -26.84 -3.00 -0.61
C GLU A 317 -26.87 -3.59 -2.03
N ALA A 318 -25.72 -3.67 -2.70
CA ALA A 318 -25.61 -4.25 -4.03
C ALA A 318 -25.71 -5.78 -4.05
N PHE A 319 -25.48 -6.46 -2.91
CA PHE A 319 -25.51 -7.93 -2.83
C PHE A 319 -26.38 -8.51 -1.71
N ALA A 320 -26.89 -7.68 -0.79
CA ALA A 320 -27.64 -8.12 0.38
C ALA A 320 -28.95 -7.34 0.58
N ALA A 321 -30.01 -8.04 0.99
CA ALA A 321 -31.30 -7.42 1.33
C ALA A 321 -31.35 -7.01 2.82
N PRO A 322 -32.32 -6.19 3.25
CA PRO A 322 -32.41 -5.76 4.65
C PRO A 322 -32.49 -6.88 5.70
N GLY A 323 -33.03 -8.05 5.35
CA GLY A 323 -33.05 -9.22 6.22
C GLY A 323 -31.67 -9.86 6.44
N ASP A 324 -30.69 -9.53 5.60
CA ASP A 324 -29.35 -10.09 5.60
C ASP A 324 -28.33 -9.22 6.36
N TYR A 325 -28.75 -8.07 6.89
CA TYR A 325 -27.89 -7.10 7.61
C TYR A 325 -27.50 -7.59 9.01
N ASN A 326 -26.79 -8.71 9.02
CA ASN A 326 -26.20 -9.36 10.16
C ASN A 326 -24.95 -10.09 9.66
N ILE A 327 -23.81 -9.91 10.32
CA ILE A 327 -22.53 -10.52 9.93
C ILE A 327 -22.57 -12.05 9.89
N ASP A 328 -23.55 -12.66 10.56
CA ASP A 328 -23.81 -14.10 10.57
C ASP A 328 -25.01 -14.50 9.70
N SER A 329 -25.51 -13.63 8.80
CA SER A 329 -26.46 -14.07 7.79
C SER A 329 -25.79 -14.99 6.77
N GLU A 330 -26.58 -15.80 6.07
CA GLU A 330 -26.06 -16.65 5.00
C GLU A 330 -25.37 -15.84 3.91
N VAL A 331 -26.00 -14.72 3.50
CA VAL A 331 -25.47 -13.84 2.45
C VAL A 331 -24.16 -13.19 2.88
N MET A 332 -24.03 -12.71 4.13
CA MET A 332 -22.78 -12.13 4.61
C MET A 332 -21.66 -13.16 4.72
N ARG A 333 -21.96 -14.38 5.18
CA ARG A 333 -20.97 -15.46 5.21
C ARG A 333 -20.54 -15.90 3.81
N ALA A 334 -21.44 -15.86 2.83
CA ALA A 334 -21.10 -16.17 1.44
C ALA A 334 -20.11 -15.15 0.83
N HIS A 335 -20.12 -13.91 1.32
CA HIS A 335 -19.19 -12.83 0.93
C HIS A 335 -18.04 -12.63 1.94
N GLN A 336 -17.71 -13.66 2.71
CA GLN A 336 -16.53 -13.76 3.56
C GLN A 336 -15.74 -15.01 3.15
N ARG A 337 -14.49 -14.82 2.68
CA ARG A 337 -13.65 -15.92 2.15
C ARG A 337 -12.45 -16.29 3.02
N SER A 338 -12.20 -15.55 4.10
CA SER A 338 -11.28 -15.97 5.16
C SER A 338 -11.99 -16.91 6.14
N SER A 339 -11.33 -18.03 6.47
CA SER A 339 -11.86 -19.04 7.39
C SER A 339 -12.09 -18.54 8.82
N ILE A 340 -11.47 -17.42 9.21
CA ILE A 340 -11.59 -16.81 10.54
C ILE A 340 -12.31 -15.44 10.53
N GLY A 341 -12.75 -14.98 9.36
CA GLY A 341 -13.12 -13.60 9.04
C GLY A 341 -13.89 -12.81 10.09
N ASN A 342 -15.23 -12.93 10.06
CA ASN A 342 -16.13 -12.07 10.82
C ASN A 342 -15.88 -12.15 12.34
N GLY A 343 -15.59 -13.35 12.85
CA GLY A 343 -15.26 -13.54 14.26
C GLY A 343 -13.96 -12.85 14.69
N THR A 344 -12.96 -12.78 13.80
CA THR A 344 -11.69 -12.09 14.08
C THR A 344 -11.90 -10.58 14.11
N ILE A 345 -12.68 -10.02 13.18
CA ILE A 345 -13.06 -8.60 13.19
C ILE A 345 -13.73 -8.23 14.53
N ALA A 346 -14.76 -8.99 14.94
CA ALA A 346 -15.46 -8.74 16.20
C ALA A 346 -14.54 -8.88 17.42
N THR A 347 -13.63 -9.87 17.42
CA THR A 347 -12.66 -10.08 18.50
C THR A 347 -11.73 -8.89 18.66
N TYR A 348 -11.19 -8.35 17.57
CA TYR A 348 -10.32 -7.18 17.61
C TYR A 348 -11.10 -5.92 17.99
N MET A 349 -12.30 -5.76 17.46
CA MET A 349 -13.18 -4.65 17.82
C MET A 349 -13.40 -4.60 19.33
N ALA A 350 -13.68 -5.72 19.99
CA ALA A 350 -13.89 -5.79 21.43
C ALA A 350 -12.64 -5.42 22.27
N ARG A 351 -11.43 -5.48 21.69
CA ARG A 351 -10.20 -5.07 22.38
C ARG A 351 -10.20 -3.55 22.58
N ASP A 352 -10.54 -2.80 21.54
CA ASP A 352 -10.31 -1.34 21.52
C ASP A 352 -11.58 -0.49 21.43
N TYR A 353 -12.71 -1.06 21.02
CA TYR A 353 -13.98 -0.37 20.74
C TYR A 353 -15.16 -1.05 21.43
N VAL A 354 -16.27 -0.31 21.54
CA VAL A 354 -17.59 -0.89 21.80
C VAL A 354 -18.02 -1.63 20.53
N VAL A 355 -18.42 -2.90 20.65
CA VAL A 355 -18.91 -3.69 19.51
C VAL A 355 -20.36 -3.31 19.24
N PRO A 356 -20.68 -2.65 18.10
CA PRO A 356 -22.01 -2.13 17.86
C PRO A 356 -23.00 -3.24 17.58
N LYS A 357 -24.24 -3.08 18.05
CA LYS A 357 -25.35 -3.98 17.67
C LYS A 357 -25.97 -3.59 16.33
N ASN A 358 -25.92 -2.31 15.99
CA ASN A 358 -26.41 -1.81 14.71
C ASN A 358 -25.43 -2.22 13.59
N PHE A 359 -25.97 -2.80 12.52
CA PHE A 359 -25.14 -3.29 11.42
C PHE A 359 -24.34 -2.17 10.74
N ARG A 360 -24.93 -1.00 10.46
CA ARG A 360 -24.21 0.14 9.84
C ARG A 360 -23.09 0.65 10.75
N GLU A 361 -23.34 0.76 12.05
CA GLU A 361 -22.31 1.14 13.03
C GLU A 361 -21.19 0.09 13.07
N PHE A 362 -21.51 -1.21 13.00
CA PHE A 362 -20.50 -2.28 12.94
C PHE A 362 -19.60 -2.14 11.70
N LEU A 363 -20.17 -1.81 10.53
CA LEU A 363 -19.37 -1.55 9.31
C LEU A 363 -18.42 -0.37 9.51
N TYR A 364 -18.93 0.75 10.00
CA TYR A 364 -18.15 1.97 10.28
C TYR A 364 -16.99 1.68 11.25
N VAL A 365 -17.26 1.08 12.41
CA VAL A 365 -16.22 0.73 13.39
C VAL A 365 -15.25 -0.30 12.81
N GLY A 366 -15.74 -1.26 12.02
CA GLY A 366 -14.89 -2.27 11.35
C GLY A 366 -13.88 -1.65 10.39
N GLN A 367 -14.29 -0.64 9.61
CA GLN A 367 -13.36 0.08 8.74
C GLN A 367 -12.35 0.93 9.52
N VAL A 368 -12.79 1.65 10.56
CA VAL A 368 -11.87 2.42 11.42
C VAL A 368 -10.88 1.51 12.14
N LEU A 369 -11.32 0.36 12.63
CA LEU A 369 -10.49 -0.67 13.25
C LEU A 369 -9.39 -1.17 12.29
N GLN A 370 -9.77 -1.49 11.05
CA GLN A 370 -8.82 -1.87 10.00
C GLN A 370 -7.81 -0.74 9.75
N ALA A 371 -8.30 0.49 9.58
CA ALA A 371 -7.49 1.66 9.28
C ALA A 371 -6.44 1.92 10.36
N GLU A 372 -6.84 1.91 11.63
CA GLU A 372 -5.93 2.09 12.79
C GLU A 372 -4.90 0.96 12.88
N GLY A 373 -5.33 -0.30 12.68
CA GLY A 373 -4.45 -1.46 12.75
C GLY A 373 -3.35 -1.45 11.68
N VAL A 374 -3.70 -1.17 10.43
CA VAL A 374 -2.75 -1.13 9.32
C VAL A 374 -1.91 0.16 9.34
N ARG A 375 -2.47 1.29 9.83
CA ARG A 375 -1.71 2.53 10.10
C ARG A 375 -0.54 2.27 11.03
N ILE A 376 -0.75 1.53 12.11
CA ILE A 376 0.31 1.19 13.06
C ILE A 376 1.50 0.53 12.35
N ALA A 377 1.23 -0.40 11.42
CA ALA A 377 2.28 -1.05 10.64
C ALA A 377 2.97 -0.06 9.68
N MET A 378 2.21 0.67 8.86
CA MET A 378 2.78 1.64 7.90
C MET A 378 3.70 2.67 8.58
N GLU A 379 3.25 3.23 9.70
CA GLU A 379 4.02 4.21 10.46
C GLU A 379 5.24 3.58 11.13
N ALA A 380 5.10 2.36 11.68
CA ALA A 380 6.22 1.64 12.29
C ALA A 380 7.32 1.32 11.27
N HIS A 381 6.96 0.84 10.08
CA HIS A 381 7.92 0.52 9.03
C HIS A 381 8.70 1.76 8.60
N ARG A 382 8.01 2.89 8.38
CA ARG A 382 8.65 4.17 8.03
C ARG A 382 9.54 4.72 9.13
N ALA A 383 9.11 4.61 10.39
CA ALA A 383 9.90 5.03 11.54
C ALA A 383 11.22 4.23 11.69
N HIS A 384 11.26 2.99 11.18
CA HIS A 384 12.43 2.12 11.25
C HIS A 384 13.38 2.24 10.06
N ARG A 385 13.21 3.25 9.18
CA ARG A 385 14.25 3.61 8.21
C ARG A 385 15.58 3.92 8.92
N PRO A 386 16.75 3.46 8.44
CA PRO A 386 17.00 2.71 7.19
C PRO A 386 16.99 1.18 7.34
N TYR A 387 16.60 0.64 8.50
CA TYR A 387 16.51 -0.80 8.69
C TYR A 387 15.40 -1.40 7.81
N CYS A 388 14.20 -0.81 7.86
CA CYS A 388 13.08 -1.12 6.97
C CYS A 388 13.01 -0.08 5.83
N MET A 389 12.86 -0.54 4.60
CA MET A 389 12.87 0.29 3.38
C MET A 389 11.66 0.06 2.48
N GLY A 390 10.64 -0.67 2.95
CA GLY A 390 9.41 -0.86 2.19
C GLY A 390 8.22 -1.33 3.02
N SER A 391 7.02 -0.92 2.59
CA SER A 391 5.75 -1.17 3.27
C SER A 391 4.62 -1.31 2.24
N LEU A 392 4.29 -2.54 1.88
CA LEU A 392 3.21 -2.90 0.97
C LEU A 392 2.12 -3.66 1.75
N PHE A 393 1.01 -3.00 2.09
CA PHE A 393 -0.07 -3.69 2.80
C PHE A 393 -0.86 -4.61 1.87
N TRP A 394 -1.41 -5.68 2.43
CA TRP A 394 -2.40 -6.54 1.78
C TRP A 394 -3.79 -6.02 2.18
N GLN A 395 -4.62 -5.50 1.27
CA GLN A 395 -4.46 -5.31 -0.19
C GLN A 395 -5.12 -3.99 -0.62
N ILE A 396 -4.92 -3.51 -1.86
CA ILE A 396 -5.48 -2.20 -2.29
C ILE A 396 -6.94 -2.30 -2.79
N ASN A 397 -7.27 -3.31 -3.58
CA ASN A 397 -8.53 -3.41 -4.32
C ASN A 397 -9.24 -4.77 -4.11
N ASP A 398 -10.45 -4.91 -4.67
CA ASP A 398 -11.26 -6.13 -4.65
C ASP A 398 -11.67 -6.58 -6.07
N CYS A 399 -11.84 -7.89 -6.27
CA CYS A 399 -12.31 -8.47 -7.54
C CYS A 399 -13.83 -8.72 -7.61
N TRP A 400 -14.56 -8.48 -6.51
CA TRP A 400 -16.02 -8.61 -6.37
C TRP A 400 -16.47 -7.99 -5.02
N PRO A 401 -17.77 -7.70 -4.79
CA PRO A 401 -18.24 -7.16 -3.50
C PRO A 401 -18.03 -8.17 -2.37
N VAL A 402 -17.16 -7.87 -1.40
CA VAL A 402 -16.73 -8.86 -0.39
C VAL A 402 -16.20 -8.18 0.87
N ALA A 403 -16.22 -8.89 2.01
CA ALA A 403 -15.38 -8.55 3.16
C ALA A 403 -13.94 -9.02 2.91
N SER A 404 -12.99 -8.09 2.91
CA SER A 404 -11.58 -8.35 2.56
C SER A 404 -10.64 -7.39 3.28
N TRP A 405 -9.35 -7.50 2.98
CA TRP A 405 -8.31 -6.60 3.45
C TRP A 405 -8.16 -5.34 2.58
N SER A 406 -9.02 -5.15 1.59
CA SER A 406 -8.92 -4.02 0.66
C SER A 406 -9.04 -2.68 1.38
N SER A 407 -8.30 -1.67 0.90
CA SER A 407 -8.50 -0.27 1.26
C SER A 407 -9.51 0.43 0.35
N ILE A 408 -9.77 -0.10 -0.84
CA ILE A 408 -10.76 0.34 -1.82
C ILE A 408 -11.66 -0.86 -2.15
N ASP A 409 -12.97 -0.70 -1.99
CA ASP A 409 -13.90 -1.79 -2.33
C ASP A 409 -14.08 -1.97 -3.85
N TYR A 410 -14.81 -3.02 -4.24
CA TYR A 410 -15.04 -3.38 -5.64
C TYR A 410 -15.66 -2.24 -6.49
N TYR A 411 -16.53 -1.41 -5.90
CA TYR A 411 -17.13 -0.29 -6.61
C TYR A 411 -16.23 0.95 -6.61
N GLY A 412 -14.99 0.83 -6.14
CA GLY A 412 -14.01 1.90 -6.10
C GLY A 412 -14.21 2.89 -4.96
N ARG A 413 -15.00 2.55 -3.94
CA ARG A 413 -15.22 3.41 -2.79
C ARG A 413 -14.08 3.24 -1.81
N TRP A 414 -13.50 4.36 -1.39
CA TRP A 414 -12.41 4.38 -0.43
C TRP A 414 -12.94 4.02 0.94
N LYS A 415 -12.40 2.96 1.54
CA LYS A 415 -12.60 2.66 2.95
C LYS A 415 -11.76 3.60 3.82
N ALA A 416 -12.02 3.62 5.13
CA ALA A 416 -11.21 4.36 6.09
C ALA A 416 -9.69 4.13 5.92
N LEU A 417 -9.29 2.90 5.58
CA LEU A 417 -7.89 2.54 5.36
C LEU A 417 -7.20 3.37 4.27
N GLN A 418 -7.89 3.70 3.16
CA GLN A 418 -7.27 4.47 2.08
C GLN A 418 -6.97 5.92 2.51
N TYR A 419 -7.85 6.52 3.32
CA TYR A 419 -7.63 7.85 3.90
C TYR A 419 -6.50 7.84 4.94
N PHE A 420 -6.40 6.77 5.74
CA PHE A 420 -5.29 6.58 6.67
C PHE A 420 -3.97 6.36 5.94
N ALA A 421 -3.95 5.58 4.87
CA ALA A 421 -2.77 5.39 4.02
C ALA A 421 -2.27 6.72 3.44
N ARG A 422 -3.17 7.60 2.98
CA ARG A 422 -2.80 8.97 2.55
C ARG A 422 -2.01 9.70 3.62
N LYS A 423 -2.42 9.64 4.88
CA LYS A 423 -1.71 10.30 6.00
C LYS A 423 -0.40 9.57 6.35
N SER A 424 -0.45 8.25 6.48
CA SER A 424 0.70 7.43 6.86
C SER A 424 1.80 7.37 5.81
N PHE A 425 1.49 7.63 4.54
CA PHE A 425 2.45 7.66 3.43
C PHE A 425 2.78 9.08 2.93
N ALA A 426 2.24 10.12 3.57
CA ALA A 426 2.59 11.50 3.26
C ALA A 426 4.13 11.73 3.30
N PRO A 427 4.68 12.63 2.46
CA PRO A 427 6.12 12.85 2.36
C PRO A 427 6.80 13.19 3.70
N ASP A 428 6.08 13.87 4.58
CA ASP A 428 6.46 14.13 5.96
C ASP A 428 5.47 13.41 6.87
N LEU A 429 5.95 12.81 7.96
CA LEU A 429 5.12 12.08 8.92
C LEU A 429 5.61 12.34 10.34
N VAL A 430 4.64 12.50 11.26
CA VAL A 430 4.86 12.32 12.70
C VAL A 430 4.15 11.03 13.10
N THR A 431 4.83 10.13 13.79
CA THR A 431 4.20 8.95 14.40
C THR A 431 4.46 8.94 15.89
N ILE A 432 3.42 8.56 16.63
CA ILE A 432 3.40 8.57 18.09
C ILE A 432 2.96 7.19 18.55
N TRP A 433 3.64 6.65 19.55
CA TRP A 433 3.16 5.45 20.23
C TRP A 433 3.44 5.52 21.71
N LEU A 434 2.60 4.80 22.44
CA LEU A 434 2.72 4.57 23.87
C LEU A 434 3.17 3.13 24.07
N ASP A 435 4.34 2.94 24.66
CA ASP A 435 4.82 1.64 25.13
C ASP A 435 4.88 1.67 26.66
N ASN A 436 3.96 0.96 27.30
CA ASN A 436 3.71 1.04 28.73
C ASN A 436 3.39 2.49 29.17
N ASP A 437 4.33 3.16 29.83
CA ASP A 437 4.21 4.56 30.22
C ASP A 437 5.08 5.48 29.34
N ALA A 438 5.88 4.96 28.41
CA ALA A 438 6.75 5.78 27.56
C ALA A 438 6.03 6.22 26.27
N VAL A 439 5.83 7.52 26.11
CA VAL A 439 5.39 8.11 24.84
C VAL A 439 6.61 8.41 23.99
N GLN A 440 6.66 7.83 22.79
CA GLN A 440 7.71 8.07 21.82
C GLN A 440 7.12 8.79 20.61
N VAL A 441 7.81 9.84 20.15
CA VAL A 441 7.45 10.59 18.93
C VAL A 441 8.59 10.48 17.93
N CYS A 442 8.31 9.91 16.77
CA CYS A 442 9.23 9.83 15.64
C CYS A 442 8.77 10.77 14.52
N VAL A 443 9.74 11.41 13.86
CA VAL A 443 9.51 12.22 12.66
C VAL A 443 10.21 11.58 11.47
N VAL A 444 9.52 11.53 10.34
CA VAL A 444 10.00 10.94 9.09
C VAL A 444 9.88 11.95 7.96
N ARG A 445 10.88 12.00 7.08
CA ARG A 445 10.88 12.82 5.87
C ARG A 445 11.42 12.01 4.69
N ASP A 446 10.59 11.84 3.66
CA ASP A 446 10.94 11.13 2.42
C ASP A 446 11.40 12.08 1.30
N ARG A 447 11.34 13.39 1.54
CA ARG A 447 11.76 14.39 0.56
C ARG A 447 13.26 14.35 0.32
N LEU A 448 13.68 14.79 -0.87
CA LEU A 448 15.09 14.88 -1.26
C LEU A 448 15.80 16.11 -0.69
N ASP A 449 15.05 17.07 -0.19
CA ASP A 449 15.52 18.22 0.57
C ASP A 449 15.27 18.04 2.08
N GLY A 450 16.16 18.60 2.89
CA GLY A 450 15.98 18.73 4.34
C GLY A 450 15.77 20.19 4.73
N GLY A 451 15.43 20.44 5.99
CA GLY A 451 15.22 21.81 6.45
C GLY A 451 14.90 21.94 7.94
N PRO A 452 14.83 23.19 8.45
CA PRO A 452 14.33 23.47 9.79
C PRO A 452 12.84 23.12 9.91
N VAL A 453 12.49 22.48 11.01
CA VAL A 453 11.11 22.16 11.37
C VAL A 453 10.86 22.45 12.85
N THR A 454 9.61 22.76 13.19
CA THR A 454 9.14 22.87 14.58
C THR A 454 8.08 21.80 14.84
N LEU A 455 8.38 20.90 15.78
CA LEU A 455 7.45 19.92 16.35
C LEU A 455 6.82 20.51 17.62
N THR A 456 5.49 20.66 17.66
CA THR A 456 4.77 21.05 18.87
C THR A 456 3.89 19.91 19.34
N LEU A 457 4.12 19.46 20.57
CA LEU A 457 3.26 18.51 21.27
C LEU A 457 2.31 19.26 22.19
N ARG A 458 1.01 18.94 22.14
CA ARG A 458 -0.01 19.51 23.01
C ARG A 458 -0.83 18.40 23.66
N VAL A 459 -0.91 18.38 24.98
CA VAL A 459 -1.93 17.59 25.68
C VAL A 459 -3.18 18.43 25.78
N MET A 460 -4.28 17.93 25.22
CA MET A 460 -5.56 18.62 25.13
C MET A 460 -6.66 17.75 25.70
N ASP A 461 -7.63 18.37 26.37
CA ASP A 461 -8.89 17.68 26.67
C ASP A 461 -9.82 17.67 25.45
N PHE A 462 -10.92 16.91 25.53
CA PHE A 462 -11.89 16.82 24.43
C PHE A 462 -12.74 18.09 24.20
N ASN A 463 -12.58 19.13 25.03
CA ASN A 463 -13.24 20.44 24.87
C ASN A 463 -12.28 21.51 24.30
N GLY A 464 -11.02 21.15 24.08
CA GLY A 464 -10.00 22.03 23.50
C GLY A 464 -9.14 22.79 24.50
N LEU A 465 -9.27 22.50 25.81
CA LEU A 465 -8.37 23.06 26.81
C LEU A 465 -6.99 22.42 26.67
N VAL A 466 -5.98 23.25 26.38
CA VAL A 466 -4.58 22.84 26.31
C VAL A 466 -4.00 22.79 27.71
N GLN A 467 -3.60 21.59 28.16
CA GLN A 467 -3.04 21.33 29.49
C GLN A 467 -1.52 21.52 29.52
N LYS A 468 -0.83 21.03 28.48
CA LYS A 468 0.63 21.11 28.34
C LYS A 468 0.97 21.40 26.89
N THR A 469 2.01 22.20 26.65
CA THR A 469 2.59 22.43 25.31
C THR A 469 4.11 22.28 25.38
N VAL A 470 4.68 21.50 24.47
CA VAL A 470 6.12 21.23 24.36
C VAL A 470 6.57 21.50 22.92
N PRO A 471 7.16 22.67 22.64
CA PRO A 471 7.72 22.99 21.34
C PRO A 471 9.19 22.55 21.23
N MET A 472 9.58 22.04 20.06
CA MET A 472 10.94 21.63 19.75
C MET A 472 11.27 22.04 18.31
N SER A 473 12.40 22.71 18.10
CA SER A 473 12.87 23.08 16.76
C SER A 473 14.19 22.41 16.44
N PHE A 474 14.33 21.90 15.24
CA PHE A 474 15.53 21.19 14.80
C PHE A 474 15.62 21.12 13.27
N LEU A 475 16.80 20.80 12.76
CA LEU A 475 16.97 20.43 11.36
C LEU A 475 16.56 18.98 11.15
N LEU A 476 15.68 18.75 10.18
CA LEU A 476 15.27 17.43 9.71
C LEU A 476 15.94 17.17 8.35
N PRO A 477 16.95 16.30 8.27
CA PRO A 477 17.59 15.95 7.00
C PRO A 477 16.61 15.38 5.99
N ALA A 478 16.99 15.45 4.71
CA ALA A 478 16.32 14.70 3.65
C ALA A 478 16.34 13.21 3.97
N ASN A 479 15.32 12.48 3.53
CA ASN A 479 15.36 11.03 3.46
C ASN A 479 15.74 10.33 4.79
N THR A 480 15.06 10.68 5.88
CA THR A 480 15.43 10.26 7.23
C THR A 480 14.24 9.91 8.12
N SER A 481 14.52 9.18 9.20
CA SER A 481 13.63 8.94 10.32
C SER A 481 14.41 9.13 11.61
N ARG A 482 13.81 9.75 12.63
CA ARG A 482 14.43 9.91 13.95
C ARG A 482 13.41 10.04 15.07
N ILE A 483 13.73 9.45 16.22
CA ILE A 483 13.03 9.75 17.48
C ILE A 483 13.31 11.21 17.84
N ALA A 484 12.28 12.03 17.89
CA ALA A 484 12.37 13.45 18.21
C ALA A 484 12.09 13.73 19.69
N PHE A 485 11.31 12.88 20.35
CA PHE A 485 10.90 13.07 21.73
C PHE A 485 10.55 11.75 22.42
N THR A 486 10.90 11.65 23.71
CA THR A 486 10.49 10.58 24.61
C THR A 486 10.20 11.19 25.98
N GLU A 487 9.01 10.95 26.51
CA GLU A 487 8.62 11.32 27.88
C GLU A 487 7.60 10.30 28.40
N SER A 488 7.38 10.23 29.71
CA SER A 488 6.31 9.38 30.21
C SER A 488 4.92 9.99 29.96
N ALA A 489 3.92 9.14 29.79
CA ALA A 489 2.52 9.56 29.67
C ALA A 489 2.07 10.29 30.94
N ALA A 490 2.50 9.83 32.12
CA ALA A 490 2.24 10.52 33.38
C ALA A 490 2.73 11.98 33.40
N GLU A 491 3.97 12.22 32.95
CA GLU A 491 4.56 13.57 32.90
C GLU A 491 3.92 14.44 31.81
N LEU A 492 3.53 13.85 30.68
CA LEU A 492 2.79 14.56 29.63
C LEU A 492 1.39 14.99 30.11
N LEU A 493 0.66 14.07 30.74
CA LEU A 493 -0.69 14.31 31.23
C LEU A 493 -0.74 15.34 32.35
N ALA A 494 0.32 15.48 33.14
CA ALA A 494 0.44 16.46 34.22
C ALA A 494 -0.77 16.48 35.17
N GLY A 495 -1.30 15.30 35.49
CA GLY A 495 -2.48 15.13 36.36
C GLY A 495 -3.84 15.14 35.62
N THR A 496 -3.85 15.35 34.31
CA THR A 496 -5.07 15.21 33.49
C THR A 496 -5.48 13.75 33.38
N ALA A 497 -6.78 13.47 33.48
CA ALA A 497 -7.29 12.11 33.37
C ALA A 497 -7.14 11.56 31.92
N PRO A 498 -6.50 10.38 31.73
CA PRO A 498 -6.16 9.85 30.40
C PRO A 498 -7.39 9.51 29.55
N GLU A 499 -8.54 9.21 30.16
CA GLU A 499 -9.81 8.95 29.48
C GLU A 499 -10.47 10.21 28.88
N THR A 500 -9.98 11.41 29.22
CA THR A 500 -10.53 12.70 28.75
C THR A 500 -9.56 13.52 27.88
N ALA A 501 -8.38 12.98 27.60
CA ALA A 501 -7.30 13.72 26.97
C ALA A 501 -6.63 12.95 25.83
N PHE A 502 -5.97 13.70 24.96
CA PHE A 502 -5.13 13.19 23.88
C PHE A 502 -3.88 14.06 23.73
N LEU A 503 -2.85 13.48 23.15
CA LEU A 503 -1.66 14.19 22.70
C LEU A 503 -1.79 14.49 21.21
N HIS A 504 -1.72 15.77 20.85
CA HIS A 504 -1.62 16.25 19.47
C HIS A 504 -0.18 16.63 19.17
N ALA A 505 0.40 15.98 18.17
CA ALA A 505 1.68 16.39 17.61
C ALA A 505 1.45 17.08 16.27
N ASN A 506 1.97 18.30 16.12
CA ASN A 506 2.05 18.98 14.83
C ASN A 506 3.51 19.26 14.47
N MET A 507 3.85 19.12 13.20
CA MET A 507 5.16 19.49 12.66
C MET A 507 4.96 20.54 11.57
N THR A 508 5.69 21.64 11.68
CA THR A 508 5.62 22.78 10.75
C THR A 508 6.99 23.08 10.16
N ASP A 509 7.02 23.68 8.96
CA ASP A 509 8.23 24.29 8.41
C ASP A 509 8.50 25.68 9.05
N ASP A 510 9.61 26.31 8.67
CA ASP A 510 9.99 27.67 9.13
C ASP A 510 8.99 28.76 8.70
N GLY A 511 8.18 28.48 7.66
CA GLY A 511 7.09 29.35 7.23
C GLY A 511 5.81 29.19 8.05
N GLY A 512 5.77 28.23 9.00
CA GLY A 512 4.59 27.90 9.78
C GLY A 512 3.57 27.02 9.04
N ASN A 513 3.92 26.47 7.86
CA ASN A 513 3.04 25.56 7.14
C ASN A 513 3.04 24.19 7.81
N LEU A 514 1.85 23.60 7.98
CA LEU A 514 1.72 22.25 8.53
C LEU A 514 2.30 21.22 7.55
N LEU A 515 3.29 20.46 8.00
CA LEU A 515 3.90 19.35 7.26
C LEU A 515 3.25 18.02 7.58
N ALA A 516 3.00 17.76 8.86
CA ALA A 516 2.37 16.52 9.34
C ALA A 516 1.75 16.73 10.72
N GLU A 517 0.74 15.92 11.03
CA GLU A 517 0.15 15.84 12.36
C GLU A 517 -0.27 14.42 12.70
N ASN A 518 -0.33 14.10 14.00
CA ASN A 518 -0.82 12.83 14.49
C ASN A 518 -1.36 12.97 15.93
N LEU A 519 -2.18 12.01 16.34
CA LEU A 519 -2.85 11.99 17.63
C LEU A 519 -2.53 10.67 18.37
N LEU A 520 -2.30 10.79 19.67
CA LEU A 520 -2.23 9.64 20.57
C LEU A 520 -3.31 9.79 21.65
N TYR A 521 -4.14 8.76 21.76
CA TYR A 521 -5.07 8.59 22.88
C TYR A 521 -4.43 7.69 23.94
N PHE A 522 -4.58 8.04 25.22
CA PHE A 522 -3.93 7.33 26.33
C PHE A 522 -4.70 6.09 26.80
N ARG A 523 -5.88 5.86 26.23
CA ARG A 523 -6.75 4.70 26.50
C ARG A 523 -7.33 4.16 25.19
N PRO A 524 -7.70 2.87 25.17
CA PRO A 524 -8.53 2.32 24.09
C PRO A 524 -9.81 3.15 23.92
N VAL A 525 -10.34 3.20 22.70
CA VAL A 525 -11.48 4.07 22.35
C VAL A 525 -12.71 3.80 23.21
N LYS A 526 -12.98 2.54 23.56
CA LYS A 526 -14.09 2.15 24.45
C LYS A 526 -14.00 2.70 25.87
N ASP A 527 -12.82 3.11 26.31
CA ASP A 527 -12.57 3.64 27.65
C ASP A 527 -12.47 5.18 27.65
N LEU A 528 -12.60 5.83 26.50
CA LEU A 528 -12.60 7.29 26.38
C LEU A 528 -13.97 7.88 26.72
N MET A 529 -13.98 8.98 27.48
CA MET A 529 -15.18 9.76 27.76
C MET A 529 -15.49 10.73 26.62
N LEU A 530 -15.76 10.20 25.42
CA LEU A 530 -15.95 11.00 24.22
C LEU A 530 -17.23 11.87 24.31
N PRO A 531 -17.15 13.18 24.01
CA PRO A 531 -18.33 14.02 23.94
C PRO A 531 -19.16 13.70 22.70
N GLN A 532 -20.48 13.83 22.81
CA GLN A 532 -21.39 13.78 21.65
C GLN A 532 -21.30 15.09 20.86
N ALA A 533 -20.23 15.24 20.09
CA ALA A 533 -20.01 16.39 19.21
C ALA A 533 -21.21 16.63 18.27
N GLN A 534 -21.42 17.90 17.90
CA GLN A 534 -22.42 18.30 16.91
C GLN A 534 -21.72 19.18 15.87
N PRO A 535 -20.95 18.60 14.94
CA PRO A 535 -20.21 19.37 13.95
C PRO A 535 -21.14 20.23 13.10
N ILE A 536 -20.76 21.48 12.91
CA ILE A 536 -21.41 22.40 11.98
C ILE A 536 -20.73 22.23 10.63
N VAL A 537 -21.52 22.06 9.56
CA VAL A 537 -21.01 21.90 8.19
C VAL A 537 -21.58 22.98 7.27
N ALA A 538 -20.70 23.76 6.66
CA ALA A 538 -21.04 24.69 5.59
C ALA A 538 -20.61 24.11 4.24
N VAL A 539 -21.55 23.98 3.31
CA VAL A 539 -21.31 23.45 1.96
C VAL A 539 -21.28 24.59 0.94
N LYS A 540 -20.21 24.65 0.16
CA LYS A 540 -20.00 25.58 -0.96
C LYS A 540 -19.76 24.83 -2.26
N ASP A 541 -20.46 25.25 -3.32
CA ASP A 541 -20.28 24.75 -4.67
C ASP A 541 -19.06 25.41 -5.34
N MET A 542 -18.22 24.59 -5.97
CA MET A 542 -17.03 25.01 -6.73
C MET A 542 -17.11 24.56 -8.20
N GLY A 543 -18.32 24.32 -8.72
CA GLY A 543 -18.60 23.82 -10.06
C GLY A 543 -18.57 22.29 -10.12
N ASN A 544 -17.38 21.71 -10.26
CA ASN A 544 -17.21 20.25 -10.38
C ASN A 544 -16.95 19.56 -9.03
N THR A 545 -16.78 20.33 -7.96
CA THR A 545 -16.49 19.82 -6.61
C THR A 545 -17.24 20.66 -5.58
N PHE A 546 -17.37 20.12 -4.37
CA PHE A 546 -17.96 20.81 -3.23
C PHE A 546 -16.93 20.97 -2.12
N THR A 547 -16.91 22.13 -1.48
CA THR A 547 -16.13 22.36 -0.26
C THR A 547 -17.05 22.28 0.95
N LEU A 548 -16.70 21.42 1.90
CA LEU A 548 -17.33 21.25 3.19
C LEU A 548 -16.40 21.86 4.23
N ALA A 549 -16.81 22.97 4.85
CA ALA A 549 -16.12 23.54 5.99
C ALA A 549 -16.80 23.02 7.27
N LEU A 550 -16.05 22.26 8.06
CA LEU A 550 -16.52 21.63 9.28
C LEU A 550 -15.89 22.30 10.50
N SER A 551 -16.67 22.46 11.56
CA SER A 551 -16.16 22.94 12.86
C SER A 551 -16.94 22.30 14.00
N SER A 552 -16.26 22.04 15.11
CA SER A 552 -16.88 21.52 16.33
C SER A 552 -16.28 22.20 17.56
N SER A 553 -17.08 22.42 18.60
CA SER A 553 -16.60 22.92 19.90
C SER A 553 -15.98 21.84 20.78
N THR A 554 -16.24 20.56 20.46
CA THR A 554 -15.70 19.39 21.15
C THR A 554 -15.11 18.41 20.13
N LEU A 555 -14.28 17.48 20.58
CA LEU A 555 -13.70 16.44 19.72
C LEU A 555 -14.80 15.56 19.07
N ALA A 556 -14.79 15.47 17.74
CA ALA A 556 -15.50 14.41 17.01
C ALA A 556 -14.50 13.37 16.52
N LYS A 557 -14.38 12.26 17.26
CA LYS A 557 -13.40 11.19 16.97
C LYS A 557 -13.82 10.32 15.78
N ASN A 558 -12.90 10.15 14.83
CA ASN A 558 -13.01 9.40 13.58
C ASN A 558 -14.22 9.79 12.72
N LEU A 559 -14.47 11.09 12.58
CA LEU A 559 -15.60 11.65 11.83
C LEU A 559 -15.64 11.10 10.39
N GLU A 560 -16.65 10.29 10.12
CA GLU A 560 -17.06 9.89 8.78
C GLU A 560 -18.05 10.90 8.23
N ILE A 561 -17.78 11.33 7.00
CA ILE A 561 -18.66 12.13 6.14
C ILE A 561 -19.16 11.20 5.05
N ASP A 562 -20.49 11.08 4.94
CA ASP A 562 -21.15 10.38 3.84
C ASP A 562 -22.16 11.31 3.15
N ILE A 563 -22.28 11.17 1.84
CA ILE A 563 -23.38 11.76 1.06
C ILE A 563 -24.24 10.60 0.56
N GLU A 564 -25.24 10.23 1.36
CA GLU A 564 -26.06 9.03 1.16
C GLU A 564 -26.65 8.99 -0.26
N GLY A 565 -26.32 7.94 -1.02
CA GLY A 565 -26.77 7.77 -2.41
C GLY A 565 -25.99 8.54 -3.49
N ILE A 566 -24.91 9.26 -3.13
CA ILE A 566 -24.05 9.98 -4.09
C ILE A 566 -22.61 9.50 -3.94
N ASP A 567 -22.11 8.76 -4.94
CA ASP A 567 -20.72 8.30 -4.97
C ASP A 567 -19.76 9.47 -5.26
N GLY A 568 -18.58 9.41 -4.65
CA GLY A 568 -17.53 10.41 -4.83
C GLY A 568 -16.35 10.18 -3.90
N ILE A 569 -15.31 11.00 -4.08
CA ILE A 569 -14.08 10.93 -3.28
C ILE A 569 -13.95 12.20 -2.45
N PHE A 570 -13.68 12.03 -1.17
CA PHE A 570 -13.35 13.12 -0.27
C PHE A 570 -11.84 13.38 -0.26
N SER A 571 -11.42 14.64 -0.06
CA SER A 571 -10.02 14.97 0.17
C SER A 571 -9.52 14.48 1.53
N ASP A 572 -10.42 14.29 2.49
CA ASP A 572 -10.16 13.62 3.77
C ASP A 572 -11.47 13.05 4.32
N ASN A 573 -11.40 11.93 5.03
CA ASN A 573 -12.54 11.29 5.69
C ASN A 573 -12.05 10.41 6.86
N TYR A 574 -12.94 10.03 7.78
CA TYR A 574 -12.62 9.23 8.98
C TYR A 574 -11.57 9.89 9.91
N PHE A 575 -11.49 11.23 9.92
CA PHE A 575 -10.49 11.99 10.67
C PHE A 575 -11.04 12.52 12.00
N ASP A 576 -10.16 12.86 12.93
CA ASP A 576 -10.56 13.51 14.18
C ASP A 576 -10.80 15.01 13.94
N LEU A 577 -12.03 15.49 14.11
CA LEU A 577 -12.34 16.92 14.07
C LEU A 577 -12.06 17.53 15.45
N LEU A 578 -10.94 18.24 15.56
CA LEU A 578 -10.45 18.80 16.81
C LEU A 578 -11.29 20.01 17.29
N PRO A 579 -11.47 20.17 18.62
CA PRO A 579 -12.24 21.27 19.19
C PRO A 579 -11.64 22.63 18.82
N GLY A 580 -12.45 23.50 18.22
CA GLY A 580 -12.04 24.86 17.83
C GLY A 580 -11.11 24.94 16.62
N ILE A 581 -10.75 23.81 16.00
CA ILE A 581 -9.91 23.77 14.80
C ILE A 581 -10.79 23.37 13.60
N PRO A 582 -11.09 24.29 12.67
CA PRO A 582 -11.93 23.97 11.53
C PRO A 582 -11.20 23.07 10.53
N ALA A 583 -11.93 22.18 9.88
CA ALA A 583 -11.45 21.33 8.79
C ALA A 583 -12.13 21.72 7.47
N ILE A 584 -11.40 21.61 6.36
CA ILE A 584 -11.94 21.85 5.02
C ILE A 584 -11.76 20.58 4.21
N VAL A 585 -12.88 19.98 3.80
CA VAL A 585 -12.92 18.77 2.98
C VAL A 585 -13.50 19.10 1.61
N ARG A 586 -12.81 18.71 0.55
CA ARG A 586 -13.32 18.76 -0.82
C ARG A 586 -13.96 17.42 -1.17
N PHE A 587 -15.21 17.44 -1.62
CA PHE A 587 -15.90 16.28 -2.18
C PHE A 587 -15.96 16.39 -3.70
N THR A 588 -15.53 15.33 -4.39
CA THR A 588 -15.58 15.21 -5.85
C THR A 588 -16.57 14.10 -6.21
N PRO A 589 -17.80 14.44 -6.63
CA PRO A 589 -18.80 13.43 -6.98
C PRO A 589 -18.43 12.73 -8.29
N THR A 590 -18.83 11.46 -8.46
CA THR A 590 -18.63 10.70 -9.70
C THR A 590 -19.57 11.13 -10.83
N ALA A 591 -20.68 11.79 -10.48
CA ALA A 591 -21.66 12.33 -11.42
C ALA A 591 -22.06 13.77 -11.02
N PRO A 592 -22.54 14.59 -11.97
CA PRO A 592 -23.05 15.93 -11.66
C PRO A 592 -24.13 15.90 -10.56
N THR A 593 -24.02 16.81 -9.59
CA THR A 593 -24.97 16.94 -8.47
C THR A 593 -25.15 18.39 -8.06
N SER A 594 -26.03 18.68 -7.11
CA SER A 594 -26.35 20.04 -6.66
C SER A 594 -26.04 20.25 -5.18
N THR A 595 -25.80 21.50 -4.78
CA THR A 595 -25.63 21.83 -3.35
C THR A 595 -26.83 21.39 -2.50
N ALA A 596 -28.05 21.46 -3.06
CA ALA A 596 -29.27 21.05 -2.36
C ALA A 596 -29.28 19.53 -2.10
N ALA A 597 -28.88 18.73 -3.10
CA ALA A 597 -28.74 17.28 -2.95
C ALA A 597 -27.65 16.94 -1.92
N ILE A 598 -26.46 17.57 -2.01
CA ILE A 598 -25.39 17.37 -1.01
C ILE A 598 -25.91 17.64 0.41
N ARG A 599 -26.61 18.76 0.63
CA ARG A 599 -27.14 19.10 1.97
C ARG A 599 -28.22 18.14 2.46
N ALA A 600 -29.10 17.65 1.58
CA ALA A 600 -30.16 16.73 1.95
C ALA A 600 -29.64 15.32 2.33
N HIS A 601 -28.56 14.91 1.68
CA HIS A 601 -27.99 13.56 1.80
C HIS A 601 -26.74 13.50 2.70
N LEU A 602 -26.22 14.63 3.17
CA LEU A 602 -25.10 14.68 4.11
C LEU A 602 -25.46 13.94 5.40
N ARG A 603 -24.61 12.98 5.78
CA ARG A 603 -24.63 12.25 7.04
C ARG A 603 -23.26 12.35 7.67
N LEU A 604 -23.26 12.41 9.01
CA LEU A 604 -22.05 12.40 9.81
C LEU A 604 -22.15 11.25 10.82
N MET A 605 -21.09 10.48 10.95
CA MET A 605 -20.92 9.45 11.99
C MET A 605 -19.60 9.71 12.71
N HIS A 606 -19.57 9.55 14.03
CA HIS A 606 -18.34 9.64 14.82
C HIS A 606 -18.46 8.71 16.03
N MET A 607 -17.33 8.37 16.66
CA MET A 607 -17.27 7.27 17.65
C MET A 607 -18.19 7.44 18.86
N ALA A 608 -18.46 8.66 19.30
CA ALA A 608 -19.39 8.91 20.42
C ALA A 608 -20.88 8.61 20.11
N LEU A 609 -21.25 8.40 18.84
CA LEU A 609 -22.62 8.02 18.44
C LEU A 609 -22.85 6.51 18.43
N VAL A 610 -21.79 5.72 18.43
CA VAL A 610 -21.81 4.26 18.39
C VAL A 610 -22.35 3.68 19.71
N ARG A 611 -23.25 2.69 19.65
CA ARG A 611 -23.95 2.14 20.83
C ARG A 611 -23.85 0.62 21.03
#